data_AF-A0A3D5DPB2-F1
#
_entry.id   AF-A0A3D5DPB2-F1
#
_cell.length_a   1.000
_cell.length_b   1.000
_cell.length_c   1.000
_cell.angle_alpha   90.00
_cell.angle_beta   90.00
_cell.angle_gamma   90.00
#
_symmetry.space_group_name_H-M   'P 1'
#
loop_
_entity.id
_entity.type
_entity.pdbx_description
1 polymer ?
#
loop_
_entity_poly.entity_id
_entity_poly.type
_entity_poly.pdbx_seq_one_letter_code
_entity_poly.pdbx_strand_id
1 'polypeptide(L)' 'MLRAELGGGDDKVTIIWLGRTHITGIEPGRVLAVEGTLSVQGGRKVIYNPRYELGPGGPPQ' A
#
# COMPACT_ATOMS: atom_id res chain seq x y z
N MET A 1 8.26 -10.68 0.11
CA MET A 1 7.62 -9.64 -0.72
C MET A 1 6.24 -9.42 -0.13
N LEU A 2 5.96 -8.22 0.38
CA LEU A 2 4.62 -7.87 0.85
C LEU A 2 3.92 -7.04 -0.23
N ARG A 3 2.64 -7.33 -0.48
CA ARG A 3 1.82 -6.64 -1.48
C ARG A 3 0.51 -6.17 -0.85
N ALA A 4 0.10 -4.94 -1.14
CA ALA A 4 -1.21 -4.41 -0.80
C ALA A 4 -1.89 -3.83 -2.06
N GLU A 5 -3.21 -3.84 -2.09
CA GLU A 5 -4.01 -3.08 -3.06
C GLU A 5 -4.60 -1.86 -2.35
N LEU A 6 -4.40 -0.67 -2.92
CA LEU A 6 -5.02 0.57 -2.45
C LEU A 6 -6.07 1.03 -3.47
N GLY A 7 -7.31 1.23 -3.02
CA GLY A 7 -8.39 1.81 -3.83
C GLY A 7 -9.79 1.41 -3.37
N GLY A 8 -10.76 2.31 -3.58
CA GLY A 8 -12.19 2.04 -3.53
C GLY A 8 -12.80 2.30 -4.92
N GLY A 9 -12.73 1.32 -5.81
CA GLY A 9 -13.22 1.43 -7.19
C GLY A 9 -12.29 0.81 -8.25
N ASP A 10 -12.46 1.22 -9.51
CA ASP A 10 -11.74 0.71 -10.70
C ASP A 10 -10.24 1.13 -10.73
N ASP A 11 -9.89 2.19 -10.02
CA ASP A 11 -8.53 2.72 -9.98
C ASP A 11 -7.72 2.12 -8.82
N LYS A 12 -7.27 0.86 -9.04
CA LYS A 12 -6.45 0.12 -8.07
C LYS A 12 -4.96 0.37 -8.28
N VAL A 13 -4.25 0.70 -7.21
CA VAL A 13 -2.78 0.76 -7.19
C VAL A 13 -2.23 -0.40 -6.36
N THR A 14 -1.29 -1.13 -6.94
CA THR A 14 -0.54 -2.17 -6.23
C THR A 14 0.67 -1.55 -5.52
N ILE A 15 0.80 -1.80 -4.23
CA ILE A 15 1.98 -1.42 -3.48
C ILE A 15 2.84 -2.65 -3.22
N ILE A 16 4.14 -2.56 -3.52
CA ILE A 16 5.11 -3.63 -3.30
C ILE A 16 6.20 -3.15 -2.36
N TRP A 17 6.38 -3.85 -1.25
CA TRP A 17 7.54 -3.65 -0.38
C TRP A 17 8.53 -4.80 -0.54
N LEU A 18 9.71 -4.45 -1.04
CA LEU A 18 10.83 -5.34 -1.24
C LEU A 18 11.66 -5.42 0.04
N GLY A 19 12.20 -6.60 0.34
CA GLY A 19 13.04 -6.80 1.52
C GLY A 19 12.32 -6.72 2.89
N ARG A 20 11.00 -6.46 2.91
CA ARG A 20 10.19 -6.47 4.13
C ARG A 20 9.27 -7.69 4.18
N THR A 21 9.30 -8.41 5.30
CA THR A 21 8.40 -9.54 5.60
C THR A 21 7.17 -9.09 6.39
N HIS A 22 7.29 -7.98 7.13
CA HIS A 22 6.21 -7.38 7.90
C HIS A 22 6.30 -5.85 7.81
N ILE A 23 5.14 -5.18 7.81
CA ILE A 23 5.06 -3.73 7.87
C ILE A 23 4.11 -3.34 8.97
N THR A 24 4.69 -2.70 9.99
CA THR A 24 3.97 -2.33 11.21
C THR A 24 2.75 -1.48 10.89
N GLY A 25 1.61 -1.95 11.40
CA GLY A 25 0.33 -1.25 11.32
C GLY A 25 -0.39 -1.35 9.99
N ILE A 26 0.15 -2.02 8.96
CA ILE A 26 -0.61 -2.31 7.74
C ILE A 26 -1.38 -3.61 7.95
N GLU A 27 -2.70 -3.48 8.16
CA GLU A 27 -3.64 -4.58 8.34
C GLU A 27 -4.76 -4.48 7.29
N PRO A 28 -5.38 -5.61 6.89
CA PRO A 28 -6.53 -5.59 5.99
C PRO A 28 -7.65 -4.67 6.51
N GLY A 29 -8.20 -3.82 5.65
CA GLY A 29 -9.26 -2.87 5.99
C GLY A 29 -8.78 -1.57 6.63
N ARG A 30 -7.48 -1.43 6.93
CA ARG A 30 -6.94 -0.18 7.45
C ARG A 30 -6.72 0.85 6.34
N VAL A 31 -7.18 2.07 6.58
CA VAL A 31 -6.88 3.22 5.71
C VAL A 31 -5.43 3.65 5.91
N LEU A 32 -4.73 3.85 4.81
CA LEU A 32 -3.35 4.34 4.79
C LEU A 32 -3.15 5.30 3.62
N ALA A 33 -2.32 6.31 3.83
CA ALA A 33 -1.83 7.19 2.77
C ALA A 33 -0.47 6.67 2.30
N VAL A 34 -0.22 6.69 0.99
CA VAL A 34 1.09 6.33 0.40
C VAL A 34 1.62 7.45 -0.47
N GLU A 35 2.94 7.62 -0.44
CA GLU A 35 3.67 8.53 -1.29
C GLU A 35 4.86 7.80 -1.92
N GLY A 36 4.98 7.88 -3.24
CA GLY A 36 6.08 7.27 -3.98
C GLY A 36 5.88 7.38 -5.48
N THR A 37 6.85 6.83 -6.22
CA THR A 37 6.85 6.87 -7.68
C THR A 37 5.84 5.87 -8.26
N LEU A 38 4.87 6.37 -9.03
CA LEU A 38 3.93 5.56 -9.78
C LEU A 38 4.58 4.99 -11.03
N SER A 39 4.49 3.67 -11.19
CA SER A 39 4.90 2.93 -12.38
C SER A 39 3.72 2.18 -12.98
N VAL A 40 3.72 1.97 -14.29
CA VAL A 40 2.68 1.18 -14.99
C VAL A 40 3.34 -0.06 -15.57
N GLN A 41 2.90 -1.24 -15.12
CA GLN A 41 3.39 -2.53 -15.60
C GLN A 41 2.23 -3.41 -16.04
N GLY A 42 2.21 -3.79 -17.32
CA GLY A 42 1.14 -4.61 -17.89
C GLY A 42 -0.26 -4.03 -17.67
N GLY A 43 -0.39 -2.70 -17.74
CA GLY A 43 -1.64 -1.98 -17.50
C GLY A 43 -2.01 -1.79 -16.02
N ARG A 44 -1.18 -2.25 -15.07
CA ARG A 44 -1.42 -2.09 -13.64
C ARG A 44 -0.55 -0.98 -13.06
N LYS A 45 -1.17 -0.13 -12.25
CA LYS A 45 -0.48 0.90 -11.46
C LYS A 45 0.24 0.24 -10.28
N VAL A 46 1.54 0.49 -10.14
CA VAL A 46 2.40 -0.12 -9.12
C VAL A 46 3.29 0.95 -8.47
N ILE A 47 3.46 0.90 -7.15
CA ILE A 47 4.45 1.71 -6.42
C ILE A 47 5.35 0.78 -5.60
N TYR A 48 6.66 0.98 -5.71
CA TYR A 48 7.66 0.22 -4.97
C TYR A 48 8.17 1.00 -3.77
N ASN A 49 8.24 0.33 -2.62
CA ASN A 49 8.76 0.87 -1.36
C ASN A 49 8.28 2.31 -1.05
N PRO A 50 6.97 2.63 -1.16
CA PRO A 50 6.51 3.97 -0.84
C PRO A 50 6.71 4.28 0.64
N ARG A 51 6.79 5.57 0.93
CA ARG A 51 6.49 6.07 2.26
C ARG A 51 5.00 5.87 2.52
N TYR A 52 4.64 5.47 3.73
CA TYR A 52 3.25 5.27 4.13
C TYR A 52 2.97 5.94 5.47
N GLU A 53 1.73 6.39 5.62
CA GLU A 53 1.19 6.94 6.87
C GLU A 53 -0.13 6.26 7.20
N LEU A 54 -0.31 5.89 8.46
CA LEU A 54 -1.46 5.14 8.93
C LEU A 54 -2.61 6.11 9.21
N GLY A 55 -3.77 5.87 8.60
CA GLY A 55 -4.96 6.66 8.86
C GLY A 55 -5.54 6.39 10.26
N PRO A 56 -6.42 7.28 10.77
CA PRO A 56 -6.96 7.25 12.13
C PRO A 56 -7.98 6.11 12.41
N GLY A 57 -7.87 4.96 11.74
CA GLY A 57 -8.87 3.87 11.81
C GLY A 57 -8.30 2.47 12.02
N GLY A 58 -7.09 2.32 12.58
CA GLY A 58 -6.61 1.01 13.03
C GLY A 58 -7.15 0.67 14.41
N PRO A 59 -7.28 -0.63 14.77
CA PRO A 59 -7.54 -1.02 16.16
C PRO A 59 -6.48 -0.38 17.08
N PRO A 60 -6.85 -0.02 18.34
CA PRO A 60 -5.87 0.48 19.30
C PRO A 60 -4.73 -0.53 19.47
N GLN A 61 -3.51 0.00 19.50
CA GLN A 61 -2.24 -0.73 19.48
C GLN A 61 -2.01 -1.57 20.73
#